data_AF-A0A818UAQ1-F1
#
_entry.id   AF-A0A818UAQ1-F1
#
_cell.length_a   1.000
_cell.length_b   1.000
_cell.length_c   1.000
_cell.angle_alpha   90.00
_cell.angle_beta   90.00
_cell.angle_gamma   90.00
#
_symmetry.space_group_name_H-M   'P 1'
#
loop_
_entity.id
_entity.type
_entity.pdbx_description
1 polymer ?
#
loop_
_entity_poly.entity_id
_entity_poly.type
_entity_poly.pdbx_seq_one_letter_code
_entity_poly.pdbx_strand_id
1 'polypeptide(L)'
;MSHYGLGSIRSPSNENGCNGETSEVRRNIQDDWQRRDDILLLTTAIKRLVDFLNQFESSCRYRLSILNEKLTALERHVDYLEAREVRLWKNPSERERYDNMADVFSIITTLQALEKAYIKDLVEPAEYTKHCEKLLAKFTAAFPQIKGEFTRIEDFVHKYKLDCPAALLRIHEGRPITVRDDRGNMGKDIAETVSLFINLMDKLKLNYRANDMLQSDVRDLLGVINRMNLVPANYIGREKILKWLNLLTNMNAAEDITEEQARQFQMDLEICYNDFNRLLSSNG
;
A
#
# COMPACT_ATOMS: atom_id res chain seq x y z
N MET A 1 -35.55 -16.16 119.26
CA MET A 1 -34.79 -15.39 120.26
C MET A 1 -34.75 -13.95 119.77
N SER A 2 -35.65 -13.11 120.28
CA SER A 2 -35.34 -12.04 121.28
C SER A 2 -34.37 -11.00 120.70
N HIS A 3 -34.64 -9.70 120.63
CA HIS A 3 -35.50 -8.85 121.44
C HIS A 3 -35.96 -7.60 120.66
N TYR A 4 -37.13 -7.12 121.07
CA TYR A 4 -37.75 -5.84 120.74
C TYR A 4 -36.92 -4.61 121.11
N GLY A 5 -37.15 -3.51 120.39
CA GLY A 5 -36.80 -2.15 120.79
C GLY A 5 -37.69 -1.13 120.08
N LEU A 6 -38.91 -0.95 120.58
CA LEU A 6 -39.87 0.10 120.21
C LEU A 6 -39.41 1.47 120.73
N GLY A 7 -39.40 2.48 119.87
CA GLY A 7 -39.29 3.90 120.23
C GLY A 7 -40.41 4.70 119.57
N SER A 8 -41.17 5.42 120.38
CA SER A 8 -42.52 5.93 120.14
C SER A 8 -42.62 7.22 119.33
N ILE A 9 -43.54 7.19 118.37
CA ILE A 9 -44.49 8.20 117.86
C ILE A 9 -44.39 9.62 118.45
N ARG A 10 -44.21 10.61 117.56
CA ARG A 10 -44.88 11.92 117.61
C ARG A 10 -45.28 12.36 116.19
N SER A 11 -46.54 12.74 116.04
CA SER A 11 -47.11 13.54 114.95
C SER A 11 -48.21 14.41 115.59
N PRO A 12 -48.76 15.43 114.93
CA PRO A 12 -48.21 16.37 113.95
C PRO A 12 -48.54 17.83 114.34
N SER A 13 -47.95 18.84 113.68
CA SER A 13 -48.64 20.12 113.49
C SER A 13 -47.95 21.01 112.45
N ASN A 14 -48.82 21.68 111.68
CA ASN A 14 -48.62 22.79 110.75
C ASN A 14 -48.20 22.50 109.30
N GLU A 15 -49.24 22.25 108.51
CA GLU A 15 -49.77 23.15 107.46
C GLU A 15 -48.81 23.78 106.43
N ASN A 16 -49.14 23.43 105.17
CA ASN A 16 -49.18 24.31 103.99
C ASN A 16 -47.85 24.81 103.43
N GLY A 17 -47.23 24.00 102.55
CA GLY A 17 -46.15 24.45 101.68
C GLY A 17 -45.69 23.55 100.52
N CYS A 18 -46.29 22.37 100.26
CA CYS A 18 -45.61 21.34 99.46
C CYS A 18 -46.30 20.89 98.14
N ASN A 19 -47.33 21.59 97.66
CA ASN A 19 -48.01 21.23 96.40
C ASN A 19 -47.42 21.91 95.14
N GLY A 20 -46.61 22.96 95.29
CA GLY A 20 -45.94 23.65 94.17
C GLY A 20 -44.63 22.96 93.74
N GLU A 21 -43.76 22.67 94.70
CA GLU A 21 -42.44 22.05 94.45
C GLU A 21 -42.55 20.65 93.81
N THR A 22 -43.56 19.86 94.20
CA THR A 22 -43.80 18.54 93.62
C THR A 22 -44.29 18.59 92.17
N SER A 23 -44.95 19.67 91.74
CA SER A 23 -45.38 19.87 90.35
C SER A 23 -44.24 20.31 89.43
N GLU A 24 -43.35 21.16 89.94
CA GLU A 24 -42.17 21.67 89.22
C GLU A 24 -41.09 20.59 89.09
N VAL A 25 -40.87 19.78 90.13
CA VAL A 25 -40.01 18.60 90.07
C VAL A 25 -40.54 17.58 89.05
N ARG A 26 -41.85 17.32 89.01
CA ARG A 26 -42.45 16.42 88.00
C ARG A 26 -42.24 16.93 86.57
N ARG A 27 -42.38 18.23 86.35
CA ARG A 27 -42.16 18.86 85.04
C ARG A 27 -40.67 18.83 84.64
N ASN A 28 -39.76 19.13 85.55
CA ASN A 28 -38.31 19.03 85.30
C ASN A 28 -37.86 17.59 85.00
N ILE A 29 -38.45 16.61 85.69
CA ILE A 29 -38.21 15.19 85.39
C ILE A 29 -38.74 14.86 83.99
N GLN A 30 -39.95 15.28 83.64
CA GLN A 30 -40.52 15.05 82.31
C GLN A 30 -39.68 15.69 81.19
N ASP A 31 -39.21 16.93 81.39
CA ASP A 31 -38.34 17.63 80.45
C ASP A 31 -36.96 16.95 80.32
N ASP A 32 -36.42 16.38 81.41
CA ASP A 32 -35.19 15.59 81.39
C ASP A 32 -35.37 14.26 80.64
N TRP A 33 -36.51 13.57 80.83
CA TRP A 33 -36.86 12.39 80.04
C TRP A 33 -36.98 12.72 78.55
N GLN A 34 -37.62 13.85 78.20
CA GLN A 34 -37.75 14.29 76.80
C GLN A 34 -36.38 14.63 76.20
N ARG A 35 -35.52 15.36 76.90
CA ARG A 35 -34.16 15.65 76.44
C ARG A 35 -33.33 14.39 76.23
N ARG A 36 -33.48 13.39 77.12
CA ARG A 36 -32.81 12.09 76.96
C ARG A 36 -33.35 11.33 75.76
N ASP A 37 -34.65 11.35 75.53
CA ASP A 37 -35.28 10.73 74.35
C ASP A 37 -34.80 11.37 73.05
N ASP A 38 -34.77 12.71 72.99
CA ASP A 38 -34.27 13.47 71.83
C ASP A 38 -32.78 13.17 71.55
N ILE A 39 -31.94 13.13 72.61
CA ILE A 39 -30.53 12.76 72.50
C ILE A 39 -30.38 11.31 72.01
N LEU A 40 -31.20 10.38 72.48
CA LEU A 40 -31.17 8.97 72.07
C LEU A 40 -31.61 8.81 70.61
N LEU A 41 -32.64 9.52 70.18
CA LEU A 41 -33.11 9.54 68.80
C LEU A 41 -32.01 10.03 67.86
N LEU A 42 -31.38 11.16 68.20
CA LEU A 42 -30.31 11.77 67.40
C LEU A 42 -29.06 10.90 67.38
N THR A 43 -28.70 10.31 68.53
CA THR A 43 -27.60 9.34 68.62
C THR A 43 -27.85 8.11 67.75
N THR A 44 -29.09 7.60 67.73
CA THR A 44 -29.47 6.45 66.90
C THR A 44 -29.44 6.80 65.41
N ALA A 45 -29.91 8.00 65.04
CA ALA A 45 -29.85 8.49 63.67
C ALA A 45 -28.40 8.63 63.16
N ILE A 46 -27.51 9.22 63.97
CA ILE A 46 -26.09 9.35 63.63
C ILE A 46 -25.44 7.97 63.48
N LYS A 47 -25.70 7.03 64.41
CA LYS A 47 -25.17 5.65 64.29
C LYS A 47 -25.60 5.00 62.99
N ARG A 48 -26.88 5.10 62.61
CA ARG A 48 -27.39 4.57 61.33
C ARG A 48 -26.74 5.21 60.12
N LEU A 49 -26.50 6.52 60.14
CA LEU A 49 -25.80 7.21 59.05
C LEU A 49 -24.35 6.74 58.95
N VAL A 50 -23.65 6.61 60.06
CA VAL A 50 -22.27 6.10 60.09
C VAL A 50 -22.23 4.66 59.58
N ASP A 51 -23.14 3.79 60.02
CA ASP A 51 -23.24 2.41 59.54
C ASP A 51 -23.52 2.36 58.03
N PHE A 52 -24.44 3.20 57.53
CA PHE A 52 -24.71 3.32 56.11
C PHE A 52 -23.48 3.80 55.33
N LEU A 53 -22.79 4.84 55.80
CA LEU A 53 -21.59 5.37 55.13
C LEU A 53 -20.48 4.31 55.08
N ASN A 54 -20.27 3.56 56.16
CA ASN A 54 -19.30 2.48 56.20
C ASN A 54 -19.66 1.34 55.23
N GLN A 55 -20.93 0.95 55.18
CA GLN A 55 -21.41 -0.07 54.23
C GLN A 55 -21.34 0.42 52.78
N PHE A 56 -21.68 1.69 52.54
CA PHE A 56 -21.61 2.32 51.24
C PHE A 56 -20.17 2.41 50.74
N GLU A 57 -19.24 2.88 51.58
CA GLU A 57 -17.81 2.93 51.28
C GLU A 57 -17.26 1.52 50.97
N SER A 58 -17.60 0.53 51.80
CA SER A 58 -17.20 -0.86 51.60
C SER A 58 -17.72 -1.41 50.26
N SER A 59 -18.99 -1.16 49.95
CA SER A 59 -19.62 -1.56 48.68
C SER A 59 -18.95 -0.90 47.47
N CYS A 60 -18.65 0.39 47.55
CA CYS A 60 -17.93 1.12 46.51
C CYS A 60 -16.51 0.58 46.31
N ARG A 61 -15.75 0.36 47.39
CA ARG A 61 -14.40 -0.24 47.33
C ARG A 61 -14.43 -1.61 46.68
N TYR A 62 -15.39 -2.45 47.07
CA TYR A 62 -15.54 -3.78 46.49
C TYR A 62 -15.87 -3.72 44.99
N ARG A 63 -16.83 -2.88 44.59
CA ARG A 63 -17.19 -2.71 43.17
C ARG A 63 -16.03 -2.15 42.36
N LEU A 64 -15.27 -1.19 42.90
CA LEU A 64 -14.08 -0.64 42.25
C LEU A 64 -12.99 -1.70 42.08
N SER A 65 -12.80 -2.54 43.10
CA SER A 65 -11.87 -3.68 43.03
C SER A 65 -12.25 -4.65 41.91
N ILE A 66 -13.54 -5.00 41.78
CA ILE A 66 -14.02 -5.85 40.68
C ILE A 66 -13.78 -5.19 39.32
N LEU A 67 -14.09 -3.90 39.19
CA LEU A 67 -13.86 -3.17 37.95
C LEU A 67 -12.38 -3.13 37.58
N ASN A 68 -11.51 -2.90 38.56
CA ASN A 68 -10.07 -2.88 38.35
C ASN A 68 -9.55 -4.26 37.90
N GLU A 69 -10.00 -5.34 38.53
CA GLU A 69 -9.65 -6.70 38.11
C GLU A 69 -10.13 -7.00 36.69
N LYS A 70 -11.37 -6.62 36.35
CA LYS A 70 -11.90 -6.77 35.00
C LYS A 70 -11.13 -5.94 33.97
N LEU A 71 -10.74 -4.72 34.31
CA LEU A 71 -9.94 -3.85 33.45
C LEU A 71 -8.59 -4.50 33.18
N THR A 72 -7.87 -4.94 34.22
CA THR A 72 -6.57 -5.62 34.07
C THR A 72 -6.69 -6.92 33.26
N ALA A 73 -7.77 -7.68 33.43
CA ALA A 73 -8.03 -8.87 32.63
C ALA A 73 -8.25 -8.53 31.14
N LEU A 74 -8.99 -7.45 30.87
CA LEU A 74 -9.28 -7.00 29.51
C LEU A 74 -8.03 -6.41 28.82
N GLU A 75 -7.24 -5.61 29.54
CA GLU A 75 -5.95 -5.10 29.06
C GLU A 75 -5.02 -6.24 28.62
N ARG A 76 -4.85 -7.26 29.48
CA ARG A 76 -4.06 -8.46 29.13
C ARG A 76 -4.64 -9.23 27.95
N HIS A 77 -5.97 -9.25 27.82
CA HIS A 77 -6.61 -9.92 26.69
C HIS A 77 -6.34 -9.18 25.38
N VAL A 78 -6.37 -7.85 25.39
CA VAL A 78 -5.99 -7.01 24.24
C VAL A 78 -4.54 -7.27 23.88
N ASP A 79 -3.60 -7.21 24.83
CA ASP A 79 -2.17 -7.49 24.58
C ASP A 79 -1.95 -8.87 23.96
N TYR A 80 -2.67 -9.89 24.46
CA TYR A 80 -2.61 -11.25 23.93
C TYR A 80 -3.19 -11.36 22.51
N LEU A 81 -4.29 -10.66 22.22
CA LEU A 81 -4.89 -10.63 20.89
C LEU A 81 -3.98 -9.90 19.90
N GLU A 82 -3.39 -8.77 20.28
CA GLU A 82 -2.42 -8.04 19.46
C GLU A 82 -1.18 -8.88 19.19
N ALA A 83 -0.67 -9.62 20.18
CA ALA A 83 0.44 -10.55 19.99
C ALA A 83 0.09 -11.76 19.10
N ARG A 84 -1.19 -12.14 19.05
CA ARG A 84 -1.69 -13.23 18.19
C ARG A 84 -1.99 -12.78 16.77
N GLU A 85 -2.25 -11.50 16.54
CA GLU A 85 -2.49 -10.97 15.22
C GLU A 85 -1.21 -11.07 14.39
N VAL A 86 -1.18 -12.01 13.44
CA VAL A 86 -0.05 -12.13 12.52
C VAL A 86 -0.12 -10.99 11.52
N ARG A 87 0.69 -9.96 11.76
CA ARG A 87 0.86 -8.85 10.82
C ARG A 87 1.76 -9.26 9.69
N LEU A 88 1.42 -8.80 8.47
CA LEU A 88 2.23 -9.05 7.29
C LEU A 88 3.62 -8.41 7.41
N TRP A 89 3.72 -7.27 8.10
CA TRP A 89 4.97 -6.56 8.37
C TRP A 89 5.13 -6.19 9.84
N LYS A 90 6.37 -5.98 10.29
CA LYS A 90 6.75 -5.58 11.65
C LYS A 90 7.32 -4.17 11.72
N ASN A 91 7.77 -3.62 10.60
CA ASN A 91 8.39 -2.29 10.52
C ASN A 91 8.01 -1.55 9.23
N PRO A 92 8.18 -0.22 9.16
CA PRO A 92 7.80 0.58 7.98
C PRO A 92 8.51 0.16 6.69
N SER A 93 9.78 -0.24 6.76
CA SER A 93 10.54 -0.68 5.58
C SER A 93 10.01 -2.01 5.03
N GLU A 94 9.61 -2.93 5.89
CA GLU A 94 8.97 -4.19 5.48
C GLU A 94 7.59 -3.93 4.89
N ARG A 95 6.83 -2.97 5.43
CA ARG A 95 5.55 -2.53 4.84
C ARG A 95 5.75 -2.04 3.41
N GLU A 96 6.70 -1.13 3.19
CA GLU A 96 7.01 -0.61 1.86
C GLU A 96 7.41 -1.72 0.88
N ARG A 97 8.16 -2.73 1.34
CA ARG A 97 8.47 -3.91 0.52
C ARG A 97 7.21 -4.67 0.09
N TYR A 98 6.27 -4.89 1.01
CA TYR A 98 5.00 -5.55 0.68
C TYR A 98 4.12 -4.69 -0.23
N ASP A 99 4.12 -3.37 -0.05
CA ASP A 99 3.40 -2.44 -0.92
C ASP A 99 3.95 -2.52 -2.37
N ASN A 100 5.28 -2.51 -2.54
CA ASN A 100 5.91 -2.65 -3.86
C ASN A 100 5.59 -4.01 -4.53
N MET A 101 5.56 -5.09 -3.74
CA MET A 101 5.15 -6.41 -4.23
C MET A 101 3.66 -6.45 -4.60
N ALA A 102 2.81 -5.79 -3.81
CA ALA A 102 1.38 -5.68 -4.08
C ALA A 102 1.10 -4.90 -5.37
N ASP A 103 1.88 -3.85 -5.64
CA ASP A 103 1.79 -3.10 -6.90
C ASP A 103 2.09 -4.01 -8.10
N VAL A 104 3.20 -4.76 -8.07
CA VAL A 104 3.54 -5.71 -9.14
C VAL A 104 2.47 -6.79 -9.29
N PHE A 105 1.98 -7.36 -8.18
CA PHE A 105 0.91 -8.35 -8.18
C PHE A 105 -0.37 -7.80 -8.84
N SER A 106 -0.75 -6.57 -8.49
CA SER A 106 -1.95 -5.92 -9.02
C SER A 106 -1.83 -5.68 -10.53
N ILE A 107 -0.67 -5.25 -11.00
CA ILE A 107 -0.41 -4.98 -12.42
C ILE A 107 -0.50 -6.29 -13.23
N ILE A 108 0.17 -7.35 -12.77
CA ILE A 108 0.15 -8.66 -13.46
C ILE A 108 -1.27 -9.21 -13.53
N THR A 109 -2.02 -9.15 -12.44
CA THR A 109 -3.39 -9.66 -12.37
C THR A 109 -4.34 -8.84 -13.26
N THR A 110 -4.18 -7.52 -13.26
CA THR A 110 -4.97 -6.61 -14.12
C THR A 110 -4.64 -6.83 -15.59
N LEU A 111 -3.37 -6.99 -15.94
CA LEU A 111 -2.95 -7.30 -17.31
C LEU A 111 -3.55 -8.64 -17.76
N GLN A 112 -3.50 -9.68 -16.93
CA GLN A 112 -4.10 -10.98 -17.22
C GLN A 112 -5.61 -10.87 -17.49
N ALA A 113 -6.32 -10.04 -16.72
CA ALA A 113 -7.74 -9.79 -16.92
C ALA A 113 -8.01 -9.04 -18.23
N LEU A 114 -7.23 -7.99 -18.53
CA LEU A 114 -7.34 -7.22 -19.78
C LEU A 114 -7.11 -8.12 -21.00
N GLU A 115 -6.09 -8.98 -20.94
CA GLU A 115 -5.78 -9.96 -21.97
C GLU A 115 -6.95 -10.91 -22.24
N LYS A 116 -7.52 -11.48 -21.18
CA LYS A 116 -8.69 -12.37 -21.32
C LYS A 116 -9.92 -11.63 -21.83
N ALA A 117 -10.12 -10.37 -21.43
CA ALA A 117 -11.26 -9.58 -21.89
C ALA A 117 -11.14 -9.28 -23.39
N TYR A 118 -9.93 -8.97 -23.85
CA TYR A 118 -9.66 -8.73 -25.26
C TYR A 118 -9.86 -9.97 -26.13
N ILE A 119 -9.36 -11.15 -25.69
CA ILE A 119 -9.57 -12.43 -26.38
C ILE A 119 -11.06 -12.79 -26.48
N LYS A 120 -11.90 -12.27 -25.58
CA LYS A 120 -13.35 -12.47 -25.57
C LYS A 120 -14.13 -11.38 -26.30
N ASP A 121 -13.44 -10.51 -27.04
CA ASP A 121 -14.03 -9.37 -27.76
C ASP A 121 -14.88 -8.45 -26.87
N LEU A 122 -14.49 -8.29 -25.60
CA LEU A 122 -15.19 -7.42 -24.63
C LEU A 122 -14.62 -6.00 -24.58
N VAL A 123 -13.50 -5.76 -25.26
CA VAL A 123 -12.77 -4.49 -25.25
C VAL A 123 -12.35 -4.16 -26.68
N GLU A 124 -12.60 -2.92 -27.10
CA GLU A 124 -12.22 -2.43 -28.42
C GLU A 124 -10.68 -2.40 -28.60
N PRO A 125 -10.13 -2.67 -29.80
CA PRO A 125 -8.69 -2.73 -30.04
C PRO A 125 -7.90 -1.47 -29.62
N ALA A 126 -8.46 -0.29 -29.89
CA ALA A 126 -7.82 0.98 -29.55
C ALA A 126 -7.73 1.18 -28.02
N GLU A 127 -8.79 0.82 -27.30
CA GLU A 127 -8.81 0.89 -25.83
C GLU A 127 -7.88 -0.14 -25.22
N TYR A 128 -7.92 -1.39 -25.71
CA TYR A 128 -7.03 -2.45 -25.28
C TYR A 128 -5.56 -2.02 -25.41
N THR A 129 -5.17 -1.53 -26.58
CA THR A 129 -3.77 -1.13 -26.87
C THR A 129 -3.32 -0.06 -25.87
N LYS A 130 -4.11 1.00 -25.72
CA LYS A 130 -3.85 2.11 -24.79
C LYS A 130 -3.71 1.63 -23.34
N HIS A 131 -4.55 0.71 -22.89
CA HIS A 131 -4.50 0.21 -21.52
C HIS A 131 -3.36 -0.79 -21.29
N CYS A 132 -3.08 -1.66 -22.26
CA CYS A 132 -2.00 -2.63 -22.21
C CYS A 132 -0.63 -1.92 -22.16
N GLU A 133 -0.39 -0.92 -23.01
CA GLU A 133 0.83 -0.11 -22.99
C GLU A 133 1.06 0.56 -21.64
N LYS A 134 0.01 1.13 -21.03
CA LYS A 134 0.09 1.73 -19.70
C LYS A 134 0.44 0.71 -18.62
N LEU A 135 -0.16 -0.48 -18.66
CA LEU A 135 0.13 -1.54 -17.69
C LEU A 135 1.55 -2.09 -17.84
N LEU A 136 2.02 -2.26 -19.07
CA LEU A 136 3.40 -2.67 -19.36
C LEU A 136 4.40 -1.61 -18.89
N ALA A 137 4.16 -0.32 -19.16
CA ALA A 137 5.00 0.77 -18.65
C ALA A 137 5.06 0.77 -17.12
N LYS A 138 3.90 0.62 -16.44
CA LYS A 138 3.85 0.49 -14.97
C LYS A 138 4.62 -0.72 -14.48
N PHE A 139 4.49 -1.88 -15.13
CA PHE A 139 5.24 -3.08 -14.78
C PHE A 139 6.75 -2.84 -14.89
N THR A 140 7.22 -2.24 -15.99
CA THR A 140 8.65 -1.94 -16.18
C THR A 140 9.21 -0.97 -15.14
N ALA A 141 8.38 -0.08 -14.58
CA ALA A 141 8.77 0.82 -13.50
C ALA A 141 8.71 0.18 -12.11
N ALA A 142 7.74 -0.70 -11.86
CA ALA A 142 7.52 -1.34 -10.55
C ALA A 142 8.43 -2.54 -10.31
N PHE A 143 8.65 -3.40 -11.32
CA PHE A 143 9.42 -4.64 -11.16
C PHE A 143 10.87 -4.43 -10.66
N PRO A 144 11.62 -3.39 -11.09
CA PRO A 144 12.93 -3.09 -10.53
C PRO A 144 12.96 -2.89 -9.01
N GLN A 145 11.85 -2.43 -8.40
CA GLN A 145 11.77 -2.17 -6.96
C GLN A 145 11.78 -3.45 -6.12
N ILE A 146 11.41 -4.59 -6.72
CA ILE A 146 11.38 -5.90 -6.06
C ILE A 146 12.52 -6.84 -6.52
N LYS A 147 13.43 -6.37 -7.37
CA LYS A 147 14.54 -7.19 -7.91
C LYS A 147 15.49 -7.74 -6.85
N GLY A 148 15.54 -7.12 -5.67
CA GLY A 148 16.32 -7.62 -4.54
C GLY A 148 15.82 -8.96 -4.00
N GLU A 149 14.54 -9.30 -4.21
CA GLU A 149 13.93 -10.57 -3.78
C GLU A 149 13.58 -11.46 -4.97
N PHE A 150 13.21 -10.87 -6.11
CA PHE A 150 12.78 -11.59 -7.31
C PHE A 150 13.57 -11.13 -8.52
N THR A 151 14.55 -11.93 -8.95
CA THR A 151 15.35 -11.58 -10.14
C THR A 151 14.54 -11.73 -11.42
N ARG A 152 13.70 -12.77 -11.48
CA ARG A 152 12.85 -13.08 -12.63
C ARG A 152 11.37 -12.99 -12.28
N ILE A 153 10.54 -12.64 -13.25
CA ILE A 153 9.08 -12.56 -13.05
C ILE A 153 8.49 -13.93 -12.72
N GLU A 154 9.06 -14.99 -13.29
CA GLU A 154 8.64 -16.37 -13.07
C GLU A 154 8.76 -16.78 -11.60
N ASP A 155 9.80 -16.29 -10.90
CA ASP A 155 10.01 -16.53 -9.47
C ASP A 155 8.87 -15.91 -8.64
N PHE A 156 8.47 -14.69 -9.00
CA PHE A 156 7.38 -13.96 -8.34
C PHE A 156 6.03 -14.67 -8.56
N VAL A 157 5.74 -15.03 -9.81
CA VAL A 157 4.52 -15.75 -10.20
C VAL A 157 4.42 -17.10 -9.50
N HIS A 158 5.53 -17.83 -9.39
CA HIS A 158 5.58 -19.12 -8.70
C HIS A 158 5.36 -18.96 -7.19
N LYS A 159 6.07 -18.02 -6.53
CA LYS A 159 5.95 -17.79 -5.09
C LYS A 159 4.52 -17.42 -4.68
N TYR A 160 3.86 -16.57 -5.45
CA TYR A 160 2.49 -16.12 -5.18
C TYR A 160 1.41 -16.95 -5.89
N LYS A 161 1.78 -18.06 -6.57
CA LYS A 161 0.86 -18.98 -7.25
C LYS A 161 -0.10 -18.28 -8.22
N LEU A 162 0.42 -17.33 -8.99
CA LEU A 162 -0.35 -16.58 -9.97
C LEU A 162 -0.59 -17.41 -11.23
N ASP A 163 -1.86 -17.56 -11.65
CA ASP A 163 -2.22 -18.15 -12.95
C ASP A 163 -2.37 -17.05 -14.02
N CYS A 164 -1.25 -16.64 -14.59
CA CYS A 164 -1.18 -15.49 -15.49
C CYS A 164 -0.45 -15.75 -16.84
N PRO A 165 -0.77 -16.83 -17.58
CA PRO A 165 -0.06 -17.17 -18.82
C PRO A 165 -0.13 -16.08 -19.91
N ALA A 166 -1.26 -15.38 -20.05
CA ALA A 166 -1.40 -14.33 -21.07
C ALA A 166 -0.64 -13.05 -20.68
N ALA A 167 -0.69 -12.66 -19.41
CA ALA A 167 0.11 -11.54 -18.91
C ALA A 167 1.62 -11.80 -19.03
N LEU A 168 2.08 -13.02 -18.71
CA LEU A 168 3.48 -13.40 -18.85
C LEU A 168 3.96 -13.25 -20.30
N LEU A 169 3.19 -13.75 -21.27
CA LEU A 169 3.50 -13.60 -22.69
C LEU A 169 3.69 -12.12 -23.07
N ARG A 170 2.83 -11.22 -22.57
CA ARG A 170 2.91 -9.77 -22.85
C ARG A 170 4.09 -9.11 -22.22
N ILE A 171 4.38 -9.47 -20.98
CA ILE A 171 5.51 -8.93 -20.26
C ILE A 171 6.81 -9.35 -20.96
N HIS A 172 6.91 -10.58 -21.45
CA HIS A 172 8.05 -11.04 -22.24
C HIS A 172 8.16 -10.35 -23.61
N GLU A 173 7.03 -10.12 -24.30
CA GLU A 173 7.01 -9.42 -25.59
C GLU A 173 7.27 -7.91 -25.46
N GLY A 174 6.92 -7.33 -24.31
CA GLY A 174 7.03 -5.90 -24.01
C GLY A 174 6.04 -5.01 -24.77
N ARG A 175 5.03 -5.58 -25.44
CA ARG A 175 4.07 -4.85 -26.28
C ARG A 175 2.69 -5.55 -26.32
N PRO A 176 1.59 -4.83 -26.60
CA PRO A 176 0.24 -5.41 -26.74
C PRO A 176 0.13 -6.40 -27.92
N ILE A 177 -0.91 -7.25 -27.98
CA ILE A 177 -1.28 -7.93 -29.24
C ILE A 177 -1.76 -6.78 -30.10
N THR A 178 -0.93 -6.35 -31.03
CA THR A 178 -1.37 -5.48 -32.09
C THR A 178 -2.46 -6.25 -32.85
N VAL A 179 -3.73 -5.83 -32.75
CA VAL A 179 -4.53 -5.83 -33.98
C VAL A 179 -3.76 -4.90 -34.89
N ARG A 180 -3.16 -5.50 -35.92
CA ARG A 180 -2.28 -4.85 -36.89
C ARG A 180 -3.05 -3.76 -37.60
N ASP A 181 -3.16 -2.60 -36.98
CA ASP A 181 -3.51 -1.35 -37.66
C ASP A 181 -2.23 -0.74 -38.27
N ASP A 182 -1.42 -1.61 -38.89
CA ASP A 182 -0.12 -1.28 -39.46
C ASP A 182 -0.27 -0.42 -40.71
N ARG A 183 -1.48 -0.19 -41.26
CA ARG A 183 -1.64 0.58 -42.50
C ARG A 183 -1.21 2.05 -42.34
N GLY A 184 -1.43 2.64 -41.16
CA GLY A 184 -1.09 4.05 -40.90
C GLY A 184 0.40 4.29 -40.63
N ASN A 185 1.02 3.45 -39.79
CA ASN A 185 2.43 3.58 -39.43
C ASN A 185 3.38 2.94 -40.45
N MET A 186 2.98 1.86 -41.14
CA MET A 186 3.83 1.22 -42.15
C MET A 186 4.15 2.17 -43.30
N GLY A 187 3.17 2.95 -43.79
CA GLY A 187 3.43 3.95 -44.83
C GLY A 187 4.44 5.02 -44.39
N LYS A 188 4.35 5.46 -43.14
CA LYS A 188 5.30 6.41 -42.54
C LYS A 188 6.69 5.80 -42.39
N ASP A 189 6.79 4.59 -41.83
CA ASP A 189 8.07 3.90 -41.62
C ASP A 189 8.75 3.56 -42.96
N ILE A 190 7.98 3.15 -43.98
CA ILE A 190 8.47 2.95 -45.35
C ILE A 190 9.04 4.27 -45.90
N ALA A 191 8.28 5.36 -45.84
CA ALA A 191 8.72 6.65 -46.33
C ALA A 191 9.98 7.15 -45.61
N GLU A 192 10.03 7.00 -44.28
CA GLU A 192 11.19 7.36 -43.45
C GLU A 192 12.43 6.53 -43.83
N THR A 193 12.27 5.22 -44.05
CA THR A 193 13.37 4.33 -44.43
C THR A 193 13.91 4.65 -45.82
N VAL A 194 13.02 4.84 -46.80
CA VAL A 194 13.41 5.25 -48.15
C VAL A 194 14.14 6.60 -48.10
N SER A 195 13.64 7.56 -47.32
CA SER A 195 14.28 8.86 -47.14
C SER A 195 15.67 8.74 -46.52
N LEU A 196 15.85 7.90 -45.49
CA LEU A 196 17.15 7.69 -44.83
C LEU A 196 18.15 7.00 -45.73
N PHE A 197 17.73 6.00 -46.51
CA PHE A 197 18.58 5.38 -47.53
C PHE A 197 19.07 6.40 -48.56
N ILE A 198 18.16 7.19 -49.14
CA ILE A 198 18.49 8.21 -50.14
C ILE A 198 19.44 9.24 -49.54
N ASN A 199 19.11 9.78 -48.35
CA ASN A 199 19.93 10.79 -47.68
C ASN A 199 21.36 10.28 -47.37
N LEU A 200 21.50 9.06 -46.85
CA LEU A 200 22.82 8.45 -46.61
C LEU A 200 23.62 8.24 -47.90
N MET A 201 22.98 7.72 -48.95
CA MET A 201 23.63 7.53 -50.25
C MET A 201 24.06 8.88 -50.86
N ASP A 202 23.24 9.91 -50.75
CA ASP A 202 23.55 11.25 -51.27
C ASP A 202 24.66 11.92 -50.47
N LYS A 203 24.68 11.78 -49.13
CA LYS A 203 25.78 12.23 -48.29
C LYS A 203 27.12 11.62 -48.74
N LEU A 204 27.16 10.31 -48.98
CA LEU A 204 28.37 9.63 -49.45
C LEU A 204 28.79 10.11 -50.85
N LYS A 205 27.84 10.31 -51.77
CA LYS A 205 28.12 10.87 -53.13
C LYS A 205 28.66 12.29 -53.08
N LEU A 206 28.24 13.09 -52.11
CA LEU A 206 28.73 14.45 -51.86
C LEU A 206 30.05 14.49 -51.09
N ASN A 207 30.71 13.35 -50.87
CA ASN A 207 31.95 13.20 -50.11
C ASN A 207 31.84 13.62 -48.62
N TYR A 208 30.66 13.53 -48.00
CA TYR A 208 30.58 13.58 -46.54
C TYR A 208 31.14 12.26 -45.97
N ARG A 209 32.30 12.32 -45.31
CA ARG A 209 33.03 11.16 -44.77
C ARG A 209 33.21 11.18 -43.26
N ALA A 210 33.01 12.33 -42.62
CA ALA A 210 33.17 12.48 -41.18
C ALA A 210 32.11 11.68 -40.42
N ASN A 211 32.52 11.05 -39.32
CA ASN A 211 31.67 10.20 -38.50
C ASN A 211 30.45 10.95 -37.95
N ASP A 212 30.62 12.18 -37.45
CA ASP A 212 29.53 13.01 -36.92
C ASP A 212 28.44 13.36 -37.96
N MET A 213 28.77 13.33 -39.24
CA MET A 213 27.84 13.56 -40.34
C MET A 213 27.08 12.30 -40.80
N LEU A 214 27.58 11.11 -40.45
CA LEU A 214 27.05 9.83 -40.94
C LEU A 214 26.39 9.01 -39.83
N GLN A 215 26.99 8.93 -38.63
CA GLN A 215 26.61 7.97 -37.60
C GLN A 215 25.16 8.09 -37.15
N SER A 216 24.63 9.31 -37.01
CA SER A 216 23.23 9.55 -36.62
C SER A 216 22.27 8.89 -37.60
N ASP A 217 22.47 9.12 -38.89
CA ASP A 217 21.57 8.66 -39.94
C ASP A 217 21.64 7.14 -40.10
N VAL A 218 22.83 6.54 -39.93
CA VAL A 218 23.01 5.08 -39.92
C VAL A 218 22.30 4.45 -38.73
N ARG A 219 22.38 5.08 -37.55
CA ARG A 219 21.68 4.62 -36.34
C ARG A 219 20.18 4.69 -36.53
N ASP A 220 19.69 5.81 -37.07
CA ASP A 220 18.26 6.02 -37.30
C ASP A 220 17.72 5.03 -38.33
N LEU A 221 18.44 4.81 -39.44
CA LEU A 221 18.09 3.81 -40.45
C LEU A 221 17.98 2.40 -39.85
N LEU A 222 18.96 1.99 -39.04
CA LEU A 222 18.92 0.70 -38.36
C LEU A 222 17.75 0.62 -37.36
N GLY A 223 17.46 1.72 -36.65
CA GLY A 223 16.33 1.84 -35.76
C GLY A 223 14.99 1.62 -36.47
N VAL A 224 14.81 2.24 -37.65
CA VAL A 224 13.59 2.06 -38.46
C VAL A 224 13.45 0.64 -38.98
N ILE A 225 14.54 0.06 -39.48
CA ILE A 225 14.54 -1.32 -40.00
C ILE A 225 14.24 -2.34 -38.89
N ASN A 226 14.67 -2.09 -37.66
CA ASN A 226 14.42 -2.99 -36.53
C ASN A 226 12.99 -2.93 -35.99
N ARG A 227 12.30 -1.80 -36.14
CA ARG A 227 10.89 -1.67 -35.74
C ARG A 227 9.90 -2.14 -36.82
N MET A 228 10.34 -2.29 -38.07
CA MET A 228 9.46 -2.73 -39.17
C MET A 228 9.15 -4.23 -39.13
N ASN A 229 7.86 -4.55 -38.97
CA ASN A 229 7.35 -5.92 -39.05
C ASN A 229 7.49 -6.55 -40.44
N LEU A 230 7.56 -5.74 -41.51
CA LEU A 230 7.72 -6.21 -42.89
C LEU A 230 9.09 -6.89 -43.10
N VAL A 231 10.09 -6.48 -42.33
CA VAL A 231 11.46 -6.91 -42.52
C VAL A 231 11.68 -8.22 -41.76
N PRO A 232 11.97 -9.34 -42.45
CA PRO A 232 12.19 -10.63 -41.80
C PRO A 232 13.30 -10.58 -40.73
N ALA A 233 13.23 -11.46 -39.74
CA ALA A 233 14.26 -11.58 -38.71
C ALA A 233 15.65 -11.90 -39.30
N ASN A 234 15.69 -12.65 -40.41
CA ASN A 234 16.89 -13.03 -41.15
C ASN A 234 17.25 -12.05 -42.29
N TYR A 235 16.80 -10.79 -42.22
CA TYR A 235 17.11 -9.80 -43.25
C TYR A 235 18.61 -9.45 -43.27
N ILE A 236 19.28 -9.84 -44.35
CA ILE A 236 20.73 -9.66 -44.56
C ILE A 236 21.14 -8.18 -44.52
N GLY A 237 20.26 -7.28 -45.00
CA GLY A 237 20.54 -5.84 -44.99
C GLY A 237 20.73 -5.27 -43.58
N ARG A 238 20.09 -5.88 -42.56
CA ARG A 238 20.26 -5.48 -41.16
C ARG A 238 21.70 -5.68 -40.67
N GLU A 239 22.29 -6.83 -40.99
CA GLU A 239 23.68 -7.14 -40.60
C GLU A 239 24.68 -6.22 -41.29
N LYS A 240 24.45 -5.90 -42.57
CA LYS A 240 25.28 -4.95 -43.31
C LYS A 240 25.25 -3.55 -42.70
N ILE A 241 24.08 -3.02 -42.37
CA ILE A 241 23.95 -1.69 -41.76
C ILE A 241 24.56 -1.68 -40.35
N LEU A 242 24.34 -2.74 -39.56
CA LEU A 242 24.94 -2.88 -38.24
C LEU A 242 26.47 -2.90 -38.29
N LYS A 243 27.07 -3.57 -39.30
CA LYS A 243 28.52 -3.56 -39.52
C LYS A 243 29.07 -2.13 -39.68
N TRP A 244 28.39 -1.29 -40.47
CA TRP A 244 28.78 0.10 -40.68
C TRP A 244 28.57 0.96 -39.43
N LEU A 245 27.47 0.76 -38.71
CA LEU A 245 27.23 1.45 -37.43
C LEU A 245 28.32 1.12 -36.39
N ASN A 246 28.75 -0.15 -36.31
CA ASN A 246 29.81 -0.58 -35.42
C ASN A 246 31.15 0.06 -35.78
N LEU A 247 31.47 0.18 -37.08
CA LEU A 247 32.68 0.87 -37.53
C LEU A 247 32.66 2.34 -37.11
N LEU A 248 31.59 3.06 -37.43
CA LEU A 248 31.41 4.49 -37.11
C LEU A 248 31.39 4.75 -35.59
N THR A 249 30.83 3.85 -34.80
CA THR A 249 30.78 3.98 -33.33
C THR A 249 32.15 3.88 -32.67
N ASN A 250 33.12 3.23 -33.32
CA ASN A 250 34.49 3.13 -32.81
C ASN A 250 35.41 4.27 -33.28
N MET A 251 34.89 5.20 -34.09
CA MET A 251 35.63 6.35 -34.61
C MET A 251 35.32 7.61 -33.80
N ASN A 252 36.25 8.58 -33.80
CA ASN A 252 35.98 9.90 -33.22
C ASN A 252 35.03 10.70 -34.12
N ALA A 253 34.37 11.72 -33.57
CA ALA A 253 33.39 12.54 -34.30
C ALA A 253 33.95 13.16 -35.61
N ALA A 254 35.16 13.70 -35.55
CA ALA A 254 35.82 14.35 -36.69
C ALA A 254 36.64 13.39 -37.58
N GLU A 255 36.61 12.08 -37.28
CA GLU A 255 37.37 11.10 -38.04
C GLU A 255 36.63 10.71 -39.32
N ASP A 256 37.34 10.68 -40.45
CA ASP A 256 36.79 10.35 -41.76
C ASP A 256 36.92 8.85 -42.05
N ILE A 257 35.89 8.27 -42.66
CA ILE A 257 36.04 6.98 -43.34
C ILE A 257 36.93 7.14 -44.58
N THR A 258 37.73 6.11 -44.87
CA THR A 258 38.58 6.09 -46.07
C THR A 258 37.75 6.11 -47.36
N GLU A 259 38.36 6.49 -48.49
CA GLU A 259 37.67 6.49 -49.79
C GLU A 259 37.18 5.09 -50.18
N GLU A 260 37.98 4.06 -49.89
CA GLU A 260 37.62 2.67 -50.14
C GLU A 260 36.42 2.25 -49.28
N GLN A 261 36.41 2.63 -48.00
CA GLN A 261 35.27 2.39 -47.11
C GLN A 261 34.02 3.13 -47.57
N ALA A 262 34.13 4.39 -48.02
CA ALA A 262 33.00 5.16 -48.52
C ALA A 262 32.37 4.50 -49.76
N ARG A 263 33.19 4.05 -50.72
CA ARG A 263 32.72 3.32 -51.91
C ARG A 263 32.05 2.00 -51.55
N GLN A 264 32.63 1.24 -50.62
CA GLN A 264 32.05 -0.02 -50.16
C GLN A 264 30.74 0.21 -49.38
N PHE A 265 30.67 1.28 -48.59
CA PHE A 265 29.47 1.64 -47.84
C PHE A 265 28.32 2.02 -48.77
N GLN A 266 28.61 2.85 -49.79
CA GLN A 266 27.63 3.19 -50.81
C GLN A 266 27.09 1.93 -51.52
N MET A 267 27.98 1.02 -51.94
CA MET A 267 27.58 -0.23 -52.58
C MET A 267 26.70 -1.09 -51.67
N ASP A 268 27.06 -1.22 -50.39
CA ASP A 268 26.26 -1.98 -49.42
C ASP A 268 24.89 -1.34 -49.20
N LEU A 269 24.79 -0.01 -49.12
CA LEU A 269 23.51 0.71 -49.02
C LEU A 269 22.64 0.50 -50.26
N GLU A 270 23.20 0.55 -51.46
CA GLU A 270 22.47 0.30 -52.72
C GLU A 270 21.91 -1.13 -52.75
N ILE A 271 22.68 -2.13 -52.31
CA ILE A 271 22.21 -3.52 -52.20
C ILE A 271 21.06 -3.60 -51.20
N CYS A 272 21.23 -3.04 -50.00
CA CYS A 272 20.19 -3.06 -48.96
C CYS A 272 18.91 -2.34 -49.41
N TYR A 273 19.03 -1.21 -50.11
CA TYR A 273 17.90 -0.46 -50.63
C TYR A 273 17.14 -1.23 -51.72
N ASN A 274 17.87 -1.87 -52.63
CA ASN A 274 17.26 -2.69 -53.68
C ASN A 274 16.55 -3.92 -53.10
N ASP A 275 17.16 -4.59 -52.13
CA ASP A 275 16.52 -5.72 -51.44
C ASP A 275 15.30 -5.28 -50.62
N PHE A 276 15.36 -4.11 -49.98
CA PHE A 276 14.21 -3.51 -49.31
C PHE A 276 13.06 -3.21 -50.29
N ASN A 277 13.34 -2.63 -51.46
CA ASN A 277 12.33 -2.39 -52.50
C ASN A 277 11.73 -3.68 -53.07
N ARG A 278 12.53 -4.75 -53.18
CA ARG A 278 12.02 -6.08 -53.54
C ARG A 278 11.08 -6.62 -52.47
N LEU A 279 11.42 -6.47 -51.18
CA LEU A 279 10.53 -6.85 -50.08
C LEU A 279 9.20 -6.10 -50.13
N LEU A 280 9.22 -4.80 -50.39
CA LEU A 280 8.01 -3.99 -50.57
C LEU A 280 7.18 -4.46 -51.74
N SER A 281 7.82 -4.78 -52.87
CA SER A 281 7.14 -5.26 -54.08
C SER A 281 6.60 -6.69 -53.95
N SER A 282 7.20 -7.53 -53.10
CA SER A 282 6.77 -8.91 -52.85
C SER A 282 5.63 -9.02 -51.83
N ASN A 283 5.44 -8.00 -50.99
CA ASN A 283 4.45 -7.96 -49.92
C ASN A 283 3.27 -7.01 -50.22
N GLY A 284 3.21 -6.44 -51.43
CA GLY A 284 2.07 -5.69 -51.96
C GLY A 284 1.23 -6.57 -52.87
#